data_AF-A0A7W4CJL9-F1
#
_entry.id   AF-A0A7W4CJL9-F1
#
_cell.length_a   1.000
_cell.length_b   1.000
_cell.length_c   1.000
_cell.angle_alpha   90.00
_cell.angle_beta   90.00
_cell.angle_gamma   90.00
#
_symmetry.space_group_name_H-M   'P 1'
#
loop_
_entity.id
_entity.type
_entity.pdbx_description
1 polymer ?
#
loop_
_entity_poly.entity_id
_entity_poly.type
_entity_poly.pdbx_seq_one_letter_code
_entity_poly.pdbx_strand_id
1 'polypeptide(L)'
;MGGWDQRGQGTYPLVAAFPNVDGVERGTEIRLAGVRVGRVADVRLNPQTYYAEAELRVPQSIELPVDSAALIQSDGLLGGAYIELRPGGAVETLAPGDEIEDVQGAVSLLGLMMKFVDAQASDAGSGPVSEALP
;
A
#
# COMPACT_ATOMS: atom_id res chain seq x y z
N MET A 1 -3.16 -31.35 6.01
CA MET A 1 -3.65 -30.11 5.35
C MET A 1 -4.50 -29.37 6.36
N GLY A 2 -3.91 -28.40 7.07
CA GLY A 2 -4.58 -27.68 8.16
C GLY A 2 -5.41 -26.52 7.61
N GLY A 3 -6.73 -26.66 7.70
CA GLY A 3 -7.69 -25.61 7.36
C GLY A 3 -7.72 -24.54 8.45
N TRP A 4 -7.39 -23.30 8.08
CA TRP A 4 -7.63 -22.12 8.89
C TRP A 4 -9.11 -21.75 8.78
N ASP A 5 -9.98 -22.53 9.43
CA ASP A 5 -11.38 -22.20 9.59
C ASP A 5 -11.52 -20.95 10.49
N GLN A 6 -11.63 -19.75 9.87
CA GLN A 6 -12.11 -18.51 10.50
C GLN A 6 -13.63 -18.56 10.76
N ARG A 7 -14.14 -19.70 11.25
CA ARG A 7 -15.53 -19.84 11.66
C ARG A 7 -15.71 -19.21 13.04
N GLY A 8 -15.94 -17.90 13.09
CA GLY A 8 -16.45 -17.27 14.31
C GLY A 8 -16.51 -15.75 14.36
N GLN A 9 -15.76 -15.04 13.51
CA GLN A 9 -15.79 -13.57 13.48
C GLN A 9 -16.04 -13.13 12.04
N GLY A 10 -17.15 -12.42 11.81
CA GLY A 10 -17.46 -11.91 10.49
C GLY A 10 -16.34 -10.97 9.99
N THR A 11 -16.28 -10.78 8.69
CA THR A 11 -15.48 -9.71 8.09
C THR A 11 -16.40 -8.69 7.45
N TYR A 12 -15.95 -7.46 7.33
CA TYR A 12 -16.61 -6.43 6.53
C TYR A 12 -15.70 -6.01 5.37
N PRO A 13 -16.31 -5.65 4.22
CA PRO A 13 -15.57 -5.12 3.09
C PRO A 13 -15.18 -3.67 3.35
N LEU A 14 -14.00 -3.27 2.88
CA LEU A 14 -13.59 -1.89 2.66
C LEU A 14 -12.99 -1.79 1.26
N VAL A 15 -12.99 -0.59 0.68
CA VAL A 15 -12.38 -0.31 -0.62
C VAL A 15 -11.16 0.57 -0.43
N ALA A 16 -10.10 0.34 -1.19
CA ALA A 16 -8.97 1.24 -1.29
C ALA A 16 -8.53 1.35 -2.75
N ALA A 17 -8.54 2.56 -3.30
CA ALA A 17 -8.17 2.82 -4.70
C ALA A 17 -6.72 3.28 -4.79
N PHE A 18 -5.82 2.42 -5.24
CA PHE A 18 -4.39 2.74 -5.31
C PHE A 18 -3.97 3.21 -6.71
N PRO A 19 -3.01 4.14 -6.82
CA PRO A 19 -2.43 4.53 -8.10
C PRO A 19 -1.53 3.44 -8.71
N ASN A 20 -1.00 2.53 -7.90
CA ASN A 20 -0.20 1.37 -8.32
C ASN A 20 -0.36 0.24 -7.28
N VAL A 21 -0.62 -0.98 -7.76
CA VAL A 21 -0.85 -2.20 -6.95
C VAL A 21 0.17 -3.31 -7.22
N ASP A 22 1.37 -2.96 -7.67
CA ASP A 22 2.42 -3.94 -7.99
C ASP A 22 2.64 -4.91 -6.81
N GLY A 23 2.55 -6.20 -7.09
CA GLY A 23 2.70 -7.27 -6.10
C GLY A 23 1.45 -7.55 -5.23
N VAL A 24 0.36 -6.79 -5.39
CA VAL A 24 -0.92 -7.04 -4.73
C VAL A 24 -1.86 -7.82 -5.65
N GLU A 25 -2.41 -8.91 -5.13
CA GLU A 25 -3.34 -9.79 -5.82
C GLU A 25 -4.42 -10.31 -4.86
N ARG A 26 -5.39 -11.07 -5.38
CA ARG A 26 -6.38 -11.75 -4.53
C ARG A 26 -5.66 -12.66 -3.54
N GLY A 27 -5.96 -12.50 -2.26
CA GLY A 27 -5.37 -13.26 -1.17
C GLY A 27 -4.14 -12.60 -0.54
N THR A 28 -3.62 -11.50 -1.10
CA THR A 28 -2.60 -10.67 -0.48
C THR A 28 -3.01 -10.30 0.94
N GLU A 29 -2.03 -10.29 1.84
CA GLU A 29 -2.26 -10.11 3.26
C GLU A 29 -2.58 -8.66 3.59
N ILE A 30 -3.47 -8.46 4.54
CA ILE A 30 -3.69 -7.17 5.17
C ILE A 30 -3.15 -7.26 6.59
N ARG A 31 -2.25 -6.34 6.94
CA ARG A 31 -1.58 -6.29 8.24
C ARG A 31 -1.94 -5.00 8.96
N LEU A 32 -2.03 -5.07 10.29
CA LEU A 32 -2.17 -3.93 11.18
C LEU A 32 -1.12 -4.07 12.27
N ALA A 33 -0.28 -3.05 12.45
CA ALA A 33 0.88 -3.08 13.35
C ALA A 33 1.76 -4.33 13.13
N GLY A 34 1.97 -4.74 11.87
CA GLY A 34 2.73 -5.94 11.50
C GLY A 34 2.00 -7.28 11.69
N VAL A 35 0.82 -7.31 12.31
CA VAL A 35 0.03 -8.53 12.51
C VAL A 35 -0.93 -8.73 11.36
N ARG A 36 -0.99 -9.93 10.78
CA ARG A 36 -1.99 -10.26 9.76
C ARG A 36 -3.39 -10.24 10.37
N VAL A 37 -4.25 -9.41 9.82
CA VAL A 37 -5.66 -9.25 10.25
C VAL A 37 -6.65 -9.63 9.17
N GLY A 38 -6.30 -9.45 7.89
CA GLY A 38 -7.23 -9.61 6.78
C GLY A 38 -6.57 -10.09 5.50
N ARG A 39 -7.35 -10.04 4.42
CA ARG A 39 -6.90 -10.38 3.06
C ARG A 39 -7.61 -9.54 2.02
N VAL A 40 -6.94 -9.33 0.88
CA VAL A 40 -7.53 -8.76 -0.32
C VAL A 40 -8.48 -9.80 -0.95
N ALA A 41 -9.74 -9.42 -1.15
CA ALA A 41 -10.75 -10.24 -1.81
C ALA A 41 -10.69 -10.12 -3.33
N ASP A 42 -10.46 -8.91 -3.84
CA ASP A 42 -10.38 -8.65 -5.28
C ASP A 42 -9.59 -7.39 -5.59
N VAL A 43 -9.07 -7.29 -6.82
CA VAL A 43 -8.41 -6.07 -7.34
C VAL A 43 -8.91 -5.82 -8.75
N ARG A 44 -9.41 -4.61 -9.03
CA ARG A 44 -9.98 -4.24 -10.34
C ARG A 44 -9.49 -2.87 -10.76
N LEU A 45 -9.20 -2.69 -12.04
CA LEU A 45 -8.87 -1.37 -12.59
C LEU A 45 -10.17 -0.58 -12.83
N ASN A 46 -10.26 0.63 -12.29
CA ASN A 46 -11.29 1.58 -12.66
C ASN A 46 -10.85 2.34 -13.92
N PRO A 47 -11.55 2.19 -15.07
CA PRO A 47 -11.13 2.80 -16.34
C PRO A 47 -11.37 4.31 -16.42
N GLN A 48 -12.10 4.90 -15.46
CA GLN A 48 -12.38 6.34 -15.42
C GLN A 48 -11.33 7.10 -14.62
N THR A 49 -10.92 6.53 -13.48
CA THR A 49 -9.90 7.14 -12.60
C THR A 49 -8.49 6.61 -12.88
N TYR A 50 -8.39 5.46 -13.57
CA TYR A 50 -7.15 4.70 -13.79
C TYR A 50 -6.51 4.15 -12.51
N TYR A 51 -7.24 4.14 -11.41
CA TYR A 51 -6.79 3.57 -10.14
C TYR A 51 -7.19 2.09 -10.05
N ALA A 52 -6.39 1.31 -9.33
CA ALA A 52 -6.71 -0.06 -8.99
C ALA A 52 -7.47 -0.10 -7.66
N GLU A 53 -8.75 -0.47 -7.74
CA GLU A 53 -9.64 -0.65 -6.60
C GLU A 53 -9.42 -2.04 -5.99
N ALA A 54 -8.88 -2.08 -4.78
CA ALA A 54 -8.75 -3.29 -3.98
C ALA A 54 -9.94 -3.43 -3.01
N GLU A 55 -10.62 -4.57 -3.04
CA GLU A 55 -11.61 -4.93 -2.03
C GLU A 55 -10.89 -5.64 -0.87
N LEU A 56 -10.95 -5.03 0.31
CA LEU A 56 -10.30 -5.49 1.53
C LEU A 56 -11.30 -6.21 2.42
N ARG A 57 -10.91 -7.35 3.02
CA ARG A 57 -11.72 -8.01 4.05
C ARG A 57 -11.04 -7.90 5.40
N VAL A 58 -11.66 -7.14 6.30
CA VAL A 58 -11.18 -6.83 7.65
C VAL A 58 -12.11 -7.48 8.69
N PRO A 59 -11.59 -8.05 9.79
CA PRO A 59 -12.41 -8.62 10.86
C PRO A 59 -13.32 -7.59 11.51
N GLN A 60 -14.57 -7.95 11.82
CA GLN A 60 -15.52 -7.09 12.56
C GLN A 60 -15.05 -6.72 13.96
N SER A 61 -14.06 -7.42 14.52
CA SER A 61 -13.43 -7.08 15.80
C SER A 61 -12.44 -5.91 15.71
N ILE A 62 -12.20 -5.38 14.52
CA ILE A 62 -11.30 -4.24 14.27
C ILE A 62 -12.12 -3.12 13.64
N GLU A 63 -12.30 -2.05 14.40
CA GLU A 63 -12.92 -0.82 13.93
C GLU A 63 -11.82 0.17 13.51
N LEU A 64 -11.87 0.61 12.26
CA LEU A 64 -10.89 1.55 11.70
C LEU A 64 -11.47 2.96 11.70
N PRO A 65 -10.76 3.96 12.26
CA PRO A 65 -11.13 5.37 12.12
C PRO A 65 -11.30 5.78 10.65
N VAL A 66 -12.17 6.75 10.37
CA VAL A 66 -12.39 7.28 9.00
C VAL A 66 -11.15 7.93 8.39
N ASP A 67 -10.20 8.38 9.20
CA ASP A 67 -8.90 8.92 8.80
C ASP A 67 -7.77 7.87 8.80
N SER A 68 -8.13 6.58 8.72
CA SER A 68 -7.15 5.51 8.54
C SER A 68 -6.51 5.57 7.16
N ALA A 69 -5.29 5.03 7.06
CA ALA A 69 -4.57 4.91 5.80
C ALA A 69 -4.31 3.45 5.41
N ALA A 70 -4.23 3.18 4.11
CA ALA A 70 -3.84 1.90 3.53
C ALA A 70 -2.59 2.07 2.67
N LEU A 71 -1.54 1.30 2.97
CA LEU A 71 -0.23 1.43 2.32
C LEU A 71 0.21 0.09 1.76
N ILE A 72 0.64 0.05 0.50
CA ILE A 72 1.23 -1.16 -0.07
C ILE A 72 2.72 -1.19 0.28
N GLN A 73 3.12 -2.26 0.97
CA GLN A 73 4.49 -2.49 1.39
C GLN A 73 5.01 -3.84 0.90
N SER A 74 6.33 -3.95 0.78
CA SER A 74 7.01 -5.21 0.44
C SER A 74 7.43 -5.96 1.72
N ASP A 75 7.26 -7.28 1.74
CA ASP A 75 7.75 -8.14 2.82
C ASP A 75 9.25 -8.43 2.62
N GLY A 76 10.08 -7.42 2.88
CA GLY A 76 11.52 -7.47 2.60
C GLY A 76 11.85 -7.40 1.11
N LEU A 77 13.02 -7.94 0.73
CA LEU A 77 13.52 -7.86 -0.66
C LEU A 77 12.96 -8.97 -1.57
N LEU A 78 12.66 -10.13 -1.00
CA LEU A 78 12.27 -11.33 -1.74
C LEU A 78 10.84 -11.82 -1.43
N GLY A 79 10.16 -11.15 -0.48
CA GLY A 79 8.78 -11.46 -0.16
C GLY A 79 7.80 -10.80 -1.12
N GLY A 80 6.53 -11.20 -1.02
CA GLY A 80 5.43 -10.55 -1.73
C GLY A 80 5.07 -9.20 -1.13
N ALA A 81 4.11 -8.51 -1.75
CA ALA A 81 3.54 -7.31 -1.15
C ALA A 81 2.46 -7.66 -0.10
N TYR A 82 2.20 -6.72 0.79
CA TYR A 82 1.07 -6.72 1.71
C TYR A 82 0.51 -5.31 1.84
N ILE A 83 -0.74 -5.20 2.27
CA ILE A 83 -1.36 -3.91 2.61
C ILE A 83 -1.23 -3.69 4.11
N GLU A 84 -0.56 -2.63 4.52
CA GLU A 84 -0.57 -2.15 5.90
C GLU A 84 -1.74 -1.20 6.11
N LEU A 85 -2.54 -1.45 7.14
CA LEU A 85 -3.53 -0.52 7.66
C LEU A 85 -2.94 0.26 8.82
N ARG A 86 -3.03 1.59 8.74
CA ARG A 86 -2.60 2.51 9.79
C ARG A 86 -3.82 3.27 10.31
N PRO A 87 -4.30 2.95 11.52
CA PRO A 87 -5.39 3.70 12.14
C PRO A 87 -5.03 5.17 12.32
N GLY A 88 -5.99 6.05 12.04
CA GLY A 88 -5.91 7.47 12.36
C GLY A 88 -6.38 7.75 13.79
N GLY A 89 -6.80 8.99 14.04
CA GLY A 89 -7.21 9.49 15.35
C GLY A 89 -8.69 9.90 15.42
N ALA A 90 -9.46 9.75 14.34
CA ALA A 90 -10.87 10.11 14.34
C ALA A 90 -11.69 9.23 15.29
N VAL A 91 -12.76 9.81 15.83
CA VAL A 91 -13.73 9.09 16.68
C VAL A 91 -14.70 8.27 15.83
N GLU A 92 -15.02 8.77 14.64
CA GLU A 92 -15.88 8.09 13.68
C GLU A 92 -15.09 6.97 12.97
N THR A 93 -15.78 5.88 12.67
CA THR A 93 -15.19 4.67 12.09
C THR A 93 -15.80 4.37 10.73
N LEU A 94 -15.02 3.70 9.88
CA LEU A 94 -15.44 3.25 8.55
C LEU A 94 -16.53 2.18 8.68
N ALA A 95 -17.60 2.36 7.92
CA ALA A 95 -18.68 1.39 7.79
C ALA A 95 -18.37 0.31 6.73
N PRO A 96 -19.09 -0.81 6.73
CA PRO A 96 -18.98 -1.82 5.68
C PRO A 96 -19.22 -1.24 4.29
N GLY A 97 -18.21 -1.35 3.41
CA GLY A 97 -18.24 -0.87 2.03
C GLY A 97 -17.62 0.52 1.84
N ASP A 98 -17.23 1.20 2.92
CA ASP A 98 -16.59 2.51 2.83
C ASP A 98 -15.21 2.43 2.17
N GLU A 99 -14.78 3.56 1.63
CA GLU A 99 -13.48 3.74 1.01
C GLU A 99 -12.47 4.33 2.01
N ILE A 100 -11.26 3.78 2.02
CA ILE A 100 -10.10 4.37 2.68
C ILE A 100 -9.51 5.41 1.73
N GLU A 101 -9.62 6.69 2.08
CA GLU A 101 -9.18 7.78 1.20
C GLU A 101 -7.66 7.99 1.20
N ASP A 102 -6.98 7.79 2.33
CA ASP A 102 -5.52 7.92 2.41
C ASP A 102 -4.85 6.61 1.98
N VAL A 103 -4.35 6.61 0.74
CA VAL A 103 -3.76 5.45 0.09
C VAL A 103 -2.34 5.73 -0.41
N GLN A 104 -1.45 4.78 -0.20
CA GLN A 104 -0.10 4.81 -0.79
C GLN A 104 0.12 3.56 -1.62
N GLY A 105 0.33 3.76 -2.92
CA GLY A 105 0.62 2.70 -3.87
C GLY A 105 2.00 2.09 -3.67
N ALA A 106 2.26 0.98 -4.36
CA ALA A 106 3.54 0.31 -4.30
C ALA A 106 4.68 1.23 -4.81
N VAL A 107 5.85 1.12 -4.18
CA VAL A 107 7.05 1.83 -4.61
C VAL A 107 7.99 0.86 -5.34
N SER A 108 8.33 1.20 -6.58
CA SER A 108 9.27 0.40 -7.37
C SER A 108 10.70 0.55 -6.85
N LEU A 109 11.28 -0.54 -6.35
CA LEU A 109 12.69 -0.58 -5.93
C LEU A 109 13.64 -0.23 -7.07
N LEU A 110 13.37 -0.75 -8.28
CA LEU A 110 14.17 -0.42 -9.46
C LEU A 110 14.11 1.08 -9.75
N GLY A 111 12.92 1.68 -9.67
CA GLY A 111 12.76 3.12 -9.83
C GLY A 111 13.56 3.93 -8.79
N LEU A 112 13.58 3.49 -7.54
CA LEU A 112 14.40 4.10 -6.49
C LEU A 112 15.90 3.96 -6.78
N MET A 113 16.35 2.79 -7.25
CA MET A 113 17.74 2.57 -7.63
C MET A 113 18.17 3.48 -8.77
N MET A 114 17.34 3.62 -9.81
CA MET A 114 17.61 4.53 -10.93
C MET A 114 17.67 5.98 -10.45
N LYS A 115 16.72 6.42 -9.61
CA LYS A 115 16.71 7.76 -9.01
C LYS A 115 17.99 8.04 -8.21
N PHE A 116 18.54 7.03 -7.53
CA PHE A 116 19.79 7.16 -6.79
C PHE A 116 21.00 7.32 -7.72
N VAL A 117 21.08 6.53 -8.79
CA VAL A 117 22.15 6.64 -9.80
C VAL A 117 22.12 8.02 -10.48
N ASP A 118 20.93 8.49 -10.87
CA ASP A 118 20.75 9.80 -11.50
C ASP A 118 21.17 10.93 -10.54
N ALA A 119 20.85 10.81 -9.25
CA ALA A 119 21.26 11.77 -8.23
C ALA A 119 22.79 11.84 -8.09
N GLN A 120 23.50 10.71 -8.11
CA GLN A 120 24.97 10.69 -8.09
C GLN A 120 25.59 11.25 -9.38
N ALA A 121 25.01 10.96 -10.54
CA ALA A 121 25.49 11.49 -11.82
C ALA A 121 25.36 13.03 -11.89
N SER A 122 24.29 13.57 -11.31
CA SER A 122 24.05 15.02 -11.23
C SER A 122 25.05 15.73 -10.31
N ASP A 123 25.47 15.07 -9.23
CA ASP A 123 26.47 15.60 -8.27
C ASP A 123 27.88 15.60 -8.90
N ALA A 124 28.23 14.57 -9.66
CA ALA A 124 29.53 14.44 -10.34
C ALA A 124 29.74 15.42 -11.52
N GLY A 125 28.67 15.98 -12.09
CA GLY A 125 28.73 16.99 -13.15
C GLY A 125 29.03 18.41 -12.68
N SER A 126 29.08 18.65 -11.36
CA SER A 126 29.27 19.97 -10.73
C SER A 126 30.74 20.25 -10.36
N GLY A 127 31.69 19.85 -11.21
CA GLY A 127 33.10 20.23 -11.05
C GLY A 127 33.30 21.73 -11.31
N PRO A 128 34.22 22.42 -10.61
CA PRO A 128 34.41 23.86 -10.79
C PRO A 128 34.86 24.15 -12.22
N VAL A 129 34.01 24.81 -12.99
CA VAL A 129 34.42 25.52 -14.20
C VAL A 129 35.30 26.69 -13.75
N SER A 130 36.59 26.43 -13.56
CA SER A 130 37.57 27.48 -13.31
C SER A 130 37.65 28.35 -14.56
N GLU A 131 36.95 29.48 -14.45
CA GLU A 131 36.91 30.64 -15.31
C GLU A 131 38.30 30.97 -15.85
N ALA A 132 38.57 30.58 -17.09
CA ALA A 132 39.65 31.13 -17.89
C ALA A 132 39.16 32.48 -18.43
N LEU A 133 39.69 33.58 -17.91
CA LEU A 133 39.57 34.90 -18.52
C LEU A 133 40.97 35.52 -18.65
N PRO A 134 41.17 36.32 -19.72
CA PRO A 134 42.45 36.47 -20.44
C PRO A 134 43.56 37.24 -19.70
#